data_AF-A0AA35SW43-F1
#
_entry.id   AF-A0AA35SW43-F1
#
_cell.length_a   1.000
_cell.length_b   1.000
_cell.length_c   1.000
_cell.angle_alpha   90.00
_cell.angle_beta   90.00
_cell.angle_gamma   90.00
#
_symmetry.space_group_name_H-M   'P 1'
#
loop_
_entity.id
_entity.type
_entity.pdbx_description
1 polymer ?
#
loop_
_entity_poly.entity_id
_entity_poly.type
_entity_poly.pdbx_seq_one_letter_code
_entity_poly.pdbx_strand_id
1 'polypeptide(L)'
;MKRWSWLPSCTISATCSRRTTTVKWPAAVLRPYVSERTYWVIRQHGLFQTYYYAHHMGGDRNARDRYIDHPWYQDAVDFCHRWDQPSFDPDYDTLTLEFFEPAVRRVFAREPFSAGREQP
;
A
#
# COMPACT_ATOMS: atom_id res chain seq x y z
N MET A 1 -9.07 -37.70 41.14
CA MET A 1 -9.69 -37.87 39.80
C MET A 1 -11.08 -37.26 39.80
N LYS A 2 -11.24 -36.03 39.31
CA LYS A 2 -12.55 -35.48 38.91
C LYS A 2 -12.32 -34.65 37.63
N ARG A 3 -13.01 -35.07 36.57
CA ARG A 3 -12.89 -34.60 35.19
C ARG A 3 -13.32 -33.13 35.08
N TRP A 4 -12.52 -32.36 34.37
CA TRP A 4 -12.92 -31.08 33.78
C TRP A 4 -13.31 -31.37 32.33
N SER A 5 -14.58 -31.15 31.99
CA SER A 5 -15.06 -31.27 30.61
C SER A 5 -16.01 -30.12 30.32
N TRP A 6 -15.43 -29.00 29.92
CA TRP A 6 -16.10 -27.93 29.20
C TRP A 6 -15.11 -27.42 28.17
N LEU A 7 -15.38 -27.66 26.89
CA LEU A 7 -15.19 -26.79 25.73
C LEU A 7 -15.48 -27.62 24.47
N PRO A 8 -16.48 -27.26 23.64
CA PRO A 8 -16.69 -27.88 22.35
C PRO A 8 -15.60 -27.44 21.36
N SER A 9 -15.16 -28.40 20.56
CA SER A 9 -14.20 -28.27 19.47
C SER A 9 -14.53 -27.09 18.55
N CYS A 10 -13.77 -26.01 18.66
CA CYS A 10 -13.78 -24.94 17.67
C CYS A 10 -12.85 -25.38 16.54
N THR A 11 -13.43 -25.96 15.49
CA THR A 11 -12.72 -26.26 14.25
C THR A 11 -12.36 -24.93 13.60
N ILE A 12 -11.10 -24.50 13.75
CA ILE A 12 -10.57 -23.36 13.02
C ILE A 12 -10.59 -23.73 11.53
N SER A 13 -11.65 -23.29 10.84
CA SER A 13 -11.69 -23.31 9.37
C SER A 13 -10.57 -22.40 8.87
N ALA A 14 -9.56 -23.01 8.26
CA ALA A 14 -8.44 -22.35 7.62
C ALA A 14 -8.89 -21.66 6.32
N THR A 15 -9.60 -20.54 6.46
CA THR A 15 -9.68 -19.50 5.42
C THR A 15 -9.24 -18.18 6.02
N CYS A 16 -8.03 -18.17 6.57
CA CYS A 16 -7.22 -16.96 6.62
C CYS A 16 -6.77 -16.68 5.17
N SER A 17 -7.68 -16.06 4.40
CA SER A 17 -7.30 -15.40 3.15
C SER A 17 -6.13 -14.48 3.46
N ARG A 18 -4.94 -14.81 2.95
CA ARG A 18 -3.73 -13.98 3.00
C ARG A 18 -4.04 -12.60 2.43
N ARG A 19 -4.57 -11.71 3.28
CA ARG A 19 -4.66 -10.29 2.99
C ARG A 19 -3.28 -9.75 3.31
N THR A 20 -2.54 -9.37 2.28
CA THR A 20 -1.35 -8.53 2.36
C THR A 20 -1.71 -7.26 3.16
N THR A 21 -1.27 -7.19 4.43
CA THR A 21 -1.76 -6.20 5.41
C THR A 21 -0.81 -5.03 5.68
N THR A 22 0.40 -5.01 5.13
CA THR A 22 1.39 -3.98 5.49
C THR A 22 1.14 -2.62 4.81
N VAL A 23 0.85 -2.60 3.51
CA VAL A 23 0.69 -1.34 2.73
C VAL A 23 -0.61 -0.57 3.04
N LYS A 24 -1.55 -1.20 3.76
CA LYS A 24 -2.86 -0.58 4.08
C LYS A 24 -2.74 0.54 5.11
N TRP A 25 -1.80 0.45 6.03
CA TRP A 25 -1.70 1.38 7.16
C TRP A 25 -1.18 2.76 6.77
N PRO A 26 -0.10 2.90 5.97
CA PRO A 26 0.39 4.23 5.57
C PRO A 26 -0.60 4.97 4.66
N ALA A 27 -1.23 4.25 3.72
CA ALA A 27 -2.22 4.84 2.82
C ALA A 27 -3.43 5.39 3.61
N ALA A 28 -3.85 4.73 4.70
CA ALA A 28 -5.00 5.16 5.50
C ALA A 28 -4.78 6.53 6.17
N VAL A 29 -3.56 6.84 6.62
CA VAL A 29 -3.22 8.14 7.22
C VAL A 29 -3.29 9.26 6.18
N LEU A 30 -2.89 8.97 4.94
CA LEU A 30 -2.85 9.96 3.86
C LEU A 30 -4.21 10.21 3.22
N ARG A 31 -5.14 9.25 3.29
CA ARG A 31 -6.46 9.30 2.63
C ARG A 31 -7.19 10.65 2.76
N PRO A 32 -7.31 11.29 3.94
CA PRO A 32 -7.99 12.58 4.04
C PRO A 32 -7.32 13.73 3.28
N TYR A 33 -6.03 13.64 2.96
CA TYR A 33 -5.22 14.75 2.45
C TYR A 33 -4.83 14.61 0.97
N VAL A 34 -5.11 13.46 0.36
CA VAL A 34 -4.75 13.14 -1.03
C VAL A 34 -5.99 12.70 -1.80
N SER A 35 -5.95 12.79 -3.14
CA SER A 35 -7.07 12.32 -3.97
C SER A 35 -7.21 10.80 -3.90
N GLU A 36 -8.41 10.28 -4.22
CA GLU A 36 -8.64 8.83 -4.31
C GLU A 36 -7.65 8.14 -5.27
N ARG A 37 -7.25 8.80 -6.37
CA ARG A 37 -6.20 8.32 -7.29
C ARG A 37 -4.89 8.06 -6.57
N THR A 38 -4.37 9.08 -5.88
CA THR A 38 -3.10 8.99 -5.15
C THR A 38 -3.20 7.97 -4.00
N TYR A 39 -4.30 7.99 -3.26
CA TYR A 39 -4.57 7.01 -2.20
C TYR A 39 -4.52 5.58 -2.73
N TRP A 40 -5.17 5.34 -3.88
CA TRP A 40 -5.20 4.01 -4.48
C TRP A 40 -3.83 3.55 -4.96
N VAL A 41 -3.07 4.42 -5.64
CA VAL A 41 -1.71 4.12 -6.08
C VAL A 41 -0.85 3.74 -4.88
N ILE A 42 -0.84 4.54 -3.81
CA ILE A 42 -0.07 4.25 -2.59
C ILE A 42 -0.54 2.93 -1.95
N ARG A 43 -1.84 2.67 -1.92
CA ARG A 43 -2.35 1.43 -1.33
C ARG A 43 -1.93 0.19 -2.12
N GLN A 44 -1.82 0.30 -3.45
CA GLN A 44 -1.51 -0.84 -4.34
C GLN A 44 -0.03 -0.93 -4.71
N HIS A 45 0.78 0.10 -4.50
CA HIS A 45 2.16 0.16 -5.01
C HIS A 45 2.98 -1.07 -4.60
N GLY A 46 2.81 -1.56 -3.36
CA GLY A 46 3.54 -2.74 -2.89
C GLY A 46 3.24 -4.01 -3.70
N LEU A 47 2.02 -4.18 -4.23
CA LEU A 47 1.71 -5.26 -5.17
C LEU A 47 2.30 -4.99 -6.56
N PHE A 48 2.27 -3.75 -7.04
CA PHE A 48 2.80 -3.41 -8.36
C PHE A 48 4.33 -3.50 -8.40
N GLN A 49 4.99 -3.22 -7.27
CA GLN A 49 6.43 -3.31 -7.09
C GLN A 49 6.92 -4.77 -7.13
N THR A 50 6.07 -5.76 -6.79
CA THR A 50 6.44 -7.19 -6.91
C THR A 50 6.78 -7.59 -8.35
N TYR A 51 6.34 -6.82 -9.35
CA TYR A 51 6.72 -7.02 -10.74
C TYR A 51 8.24 -7.07 -10.96
N TYR A 52 9.01 -6.36 -10.14
CA TYR A 52 10.46 -6.26 -10.31
C TYR A 52 11.25 -7.40 -9.67
N TYR A 53 10.74 -8.06 -8.63
CA TYR A 53 11.52 -9.06 -7.87
C TYR A 53 10.82 -10.40 -7.62
N ALA A 54 9.50 -10.50 -7.75
CA ALA A 54 8.77 -11.72 -7.37
C ALA A 54 9.27 -12.98 -8.10
N HIS A 55 9.63 -12.84 -9.38
CA HIS A 55 10.15 -13.92 -10.20
C HIS A 55 11.51 -14.47 -9.72
N HIS A 56 12.31 -13.68 -9.00
CA HIS A 56 13.54 -14.15 -8.35
C HIS A 56 13.26 -14.93 -7.05
N MET A 57 12.04 -14.84 -6.52
CA MET A 57 11.59 -15.51 -5.30
C MET A 57 10.54 -16.62 -5.58
N GLY A 58 10.36 -17.01 -6.85
CA GLY A 58 9.37 -18.01 -7.26
C GLY A 58 7.91 -17.55 -7.16
N GLY A 59 7.67 -16.25 -7.03
CA GLY A 59 6.35 -15.63 -7.01
C GLY A 59 5.87 -15.17 -8.38
N ASP A 60 4.57 -14.83 -8.45
CA ASP A 60 3.95 -14.29 -9.65
C ASP A 60 4.27 -12.81 -9.84
N ARG A 61 5.09 -12.52 -10.87
CA ARG A 61 5.44 -11.18 -11.34
C ARG A 61 4.21 -10.37 -11.77
N ASN A 62 3.22 -11.03 -12.37
CA ASN A 62 2.05 -10.40 -12.98
C ASN A 62 0.85 -10.36 -12.04
N ALA A 63 1.07 -10.57 -10.74
CA ALA A 63 0.01 -10.52 -9.73
C ALA A 63 -0.75 -9.18 -9.69
N ARG A 64 -0.21 -8.11 -10.28
CA ARG A 64 -0.85 -6.81 -10.47
C ARG A 64 -1.98 -6.83 -11.50
N ASP A 65 -1.96 -7.76 -12.46
CA ASP A 65 -2.88 -7.81 -13.62
C ASP A 65 -4.33 -8.05 -13.19
N ARG A 66 -4.55 -8.50 -11.95
CA ARG A 66 -5.89 -8.54 -11.31
C ARG A 66 -6.61 -7.19 -11.30
N TYR A 67 -5.89 -6.09 -11.52
CA TYR A 67 -6.41 -4.73 -11.56
C TYR A 67 -6.26 -4.06 -12.93
N ILE A 68 -6.02 -4.81 -14.01
CA ILE A 68 -5.72 -4.25 -15.34
C ILE A 68 -6.82 -3.31 -15.86
N ASP A 69 -8.07 -3.58 -15.51
CA ASP A 69 -9.23 -2.75 -15.89
C ASP A 69 -9.49 -1.57 -14.93
N HIS A 70 -8.67 -1.40 -13.89
CA HIS A 70 -8.82 -0.30 -12.95
C HIS A 70 -8.36 1.02 -13.61
N PRO A 71 -9.10 2.13 -13.48
CA PRO A 71 -8.77 3.40 -14.16
C PRO A 71 -7.38 3.96 -13.83
N TRP A 72 -6.83 3.58 -12.68
CA TRP A 72 -5.52 4.02 -12.19
C TRP A 72 -4.44 2.93 -12.25
N TYR A 73 -4.69 1.84 -12.98
CA TYR A 73 -3.72 0.76 -13.14
C TYR A 73 -2.39 1.29 -13.66
N GLN A 74 -2.43 2.05 -14.76
CA GLN A 74 -1.23 2.62 -15.37
C GLN A 74 -0.51 3.58 -14.43
N ASP A 75 -1.24 4.34 -13.61
CA ASP A 75 -0.65 5.25 -12.63
C ASP A 75 0.21 4.52 -11.60
N ALA A 76 -0.24 3.36 -11.15
CA ALA A 76 0.54 2.53 -10.22
C ALA A 76 1.74 1.87 -10.92
N VAL A 77 1.61 1.47 -12.19
CA VAL A 77 2.75 1.00 -12.99
C VAL A 77 3.81 2.10 -13.12
N ASP A 78 3.40 3.30 -13.52
CA ASP A 78 4.29 4.44 -13.73
C ASP A 78 4.91 4.91 -12.44
N PHE A 79 4.17 4.85 -11.32
CA PHE A 79 4.70 5.17 -10.00
C PHE A 79 5.82 4.20 -9.61
N CYS A 80 5.57 2.89 -9.74
CA CYS A 80 6.57 1.90 -9.38
C CYS A 80 7.79 1.93 -10.31
N HIS A 81 7.59 2.23 -11.59
CA HIS A 81 8.67 2.32 -12.57
C HIS A 81 9.58 3.52 -12.36
N ARG A 82 9.01 4.70 -12.09
CA ARG A 82 9.77 5.95 -12.03
C ARG A 82 10.33 6.26 -10.65
N TRP A 83 9.65 5.84 -9.58
CA TRP A 83 9.98 6.29 -8.23
C TRP A 83 10.26 5.14 -7.27
N ASP A 84 9.38 4.13 -7.19
CA ASP A 84 9.53 3.05 -6.20
C ASP A 84 10.78 2.18 -6.46
N GLN A 85 10.84 1.54 -7.63
CA GLN A 85 11.94 0.61 -7.95
C GLN A 85 13.31 1.30 -8.03
N PRO A 86 13.46 2.50 -8.64
CA PRO A 86 14.75 3.18 -8.69
C PRO A 86 15.27 3.64 -7.32
N SER A 87 14.40 3.78 -6.31
CA SER A 87 14.79 4.26 -4.97
C SER A 87 15.57 3.23 -4.15
N PHE A 88 15.81 2.02 -4.68
CA PHE A 88 16.65 1.00 -4.07
C PHE A 88 18.12 1.06 -4.52
N ASP A 89 18.50 2.09 -5.30
CA ASP A 89 19.90 2.35 -5.67
C ASP A 89 20.68 2.95 -4.48
N PRO A 90 21.68 2.24 -3.92
CA PRO A 90 22.46 2.74 -2.79
C PRO A 90 23.37 3.93 -3.14
N ASP A 91 23.67 4.13 -4.42
CA ASP A 91 24.56 5.19 -4.89
C ASP A 91 23.79 6.45 -5.32
N TYR A 92 22.46 6.45 -5.19
CA TYR A 92 21.62 7.59 -5.57
C TYR A 92 21.79 8.77 -4.60
N ASP A 93 21.99 9.97 -5.15
CA ASP A 93 22.08 11.21 -4.37
C ASP A 93 20.69 11.59 -3.79
N THR A 94 20.44 11.20 -2.55
CA THR A 94 19.18 11.46 -1.85
C THR A 94 19.25 12.74 -1.01
N LEU A 95 18.22 13.58 -1.13
CA LEU A 95 18.01 14.72 -0.24
C LEU A 95 17.63 14.26 1.17
N THR A 96 17.97 15.07 2.18
CA THR A 96 17.67 14.75 3.58
C THR A 96 16.18 14.90 3.91
N LEU A 97 15.74 14.36 5.04
CA LEU A 97 14.34 14.42 5.46
C LEU A 97 13.88 15.88 5.70
N GLU A 98 14.76 16.72 6.24
CA GLU A 98 14.51 18.14 6.52
C GLU A 98 14.17 18.92 5.24
N PHE A 99 14.72 18.51 4.09
CA PHE A 99 14.37 19.10 2.80
C PHE A 99 12.89 18.90 2.47
N PHE A 100 12.33 17.73 2.80
CA PHE A 100 10.93 17.38 2.50
C PHE A 100 9.95 17.86 3.57
N GLU A 101 10.40 18.12 4.79
CA GLU A 101 9.56 18.51 5.92
C GLU A 101 8.60 19.67 5.58
N PRO A 102 9.02 20.79 4.94
CA PRO A 102 8.10 21.87 4.60
C PRO A 102 6.98 21.42 3.64
N ALA A 103 7.27 20.52 2.71
CA ALA A 103 6.27 20.00 1.76
C ALA A 103 5.26 19.10 2.46
N VAL A 104 5.74 18.21 3.34
CA VAL A 104 4.90 17.32 4.15
C VAL A 104 3.98 18.14 5.05
N ARG A 105 4.50 19.15 5.75
CA ARG A 105 3.71 20.06 6.59
C ARG A 105 2.63 20.77 5.80
N ARG A 106 2.92 21.25 4.58
CA ARG A 106 1.92 21.88 3.70
C ARG A 106 0.78 20.93 3.34
N VAL A 107 1.06 19.65 3.10
CA VAL A 107 0.01 18.67 2.77
C VAL A 107 -0.92 18.45 3.96
N PHE A 108 -0.36 18.23 5.16
CA PHE A 108 -1.14 17.97 6.37
C PHE A 108 -1.83 19.21 6.95
N ALA A 109 -1.38 20.42 6.61
CA ALA A 109 -2.04 21.67 6.98
C ALA A 109 -3.31 21.97 6.16
N ARG A 110 -3.58 21.21 5.09
CA ARG A 110 -4.79 21.37 4.28
C ARG A 110 -6.01 20.84 5.01
N GLU A 111 -7.16 21.42 4.73
CA GLU A 111 -8.43 20.87 5.16
C GLU A 111 -8.65 19.47 4.55
N PRO A 112 -8.91 18.44 5.38
CA PRO A 112 -9.24 17.11 4.90
C PRO A 112 -10.42 17.14 3.93
N PHE A 113 -10.39 16.32 2.88
CA PHE A 113 -11.53 16.20 1.97
C PHE A 113 -12.82 15.77 2.69
N SER A 114 -12.72 14.96 3.75
CA SER A 114 -13.88 14.57 4.56
C SER A 114 -14.46 15.69 5.45
N ALA A 115 -13.77 16.83 5.60
CA ALA A 115 -14.17 17.92 6.49
C ALA A 115 -14.95 19.06 5.81
N GLY A 116 -15.24 18.95 4.50
CA GLY A 116 -16.05 19.96 3.79
C GLY A 116 -15.66 20.21 2.33
N ARG A 117 -14.68 19.46 1.78
CA ARG A 117 -14.13 19.69 0.43
C ARG A 117 -14.32 18.47 -0.45
N GLU A 118 -14.99 18.64 -1.60
CA GLU A 118 -15.19 17.56 -2.56
C GLU A 118 -13.84 17.05 -3.11
N GLN A 119 -13.72 15.72 -3.24
CA GLN A 119 -12.49 15.09 -3.72
C GLN A 119 -12.34 15.28 -5.23
N PRO A 120 -11.16 15.71 -5.72
CA PRO A 120 -10.87 15.81 -7.14
C PRO A 120 -10.61 14.44 -7.79
#